data_AF-A0A3N5L5Z6-F1
#
_entry.id   AF-A0A3N5L5Z6-F1
#
_cell.length_a   1.000
_cell.length_b   1.000
_cell.length_c   1.000
_cell.angle_alpha   90.00
_cell.angle_beta   90.00
_cell.angle_gamma   90.00
#
_symmetry.space_group_name_H-M   'P 1'
#
loop_
_entity.id
_entity.type
_entity.pdbx_description
1 polymer ?
#
loop_
_entity_poly.entity_id
_entity_poly.type
_entity_poly.pdbx_seq_one_letter_code
_entity_poly.pdbx_strand_id
1 'polypeptide(L)'
;MSILLFTLVIGLVLQSPDKELCWPCHQGFQIKRDKQGRPVSLTTQQAIRQAVHCQPPTMPELARQARLEGTVAVQIAVSPDGKVQCLRVVHAHPLLKQSAVDAARQWTFRPLADTNSNLGFLAHLVFYYSTGARNTKHDKCVTARWPTPDSSSVPADP
;
A
#
# COMPACT_ATOMS: atom_id res chain seq x y z
N MET A 1 -42.30 7.98 47.35
CA MET A 1 -41.97 6.55 47.14
C MET A 1 -41.34 6.45 45.76
N SER A 2 -40.06 6.78 45.57
CA SER A 2 -38.87 5.98 45.91
C SER A 2 -38.98 4.53 45.46
N ILE A 3 -38.49 4.24 44.25
CA ILE A 3 -37.74 3.01 43.95
C ILE A 3 -36.59 3.40 43.00
N LEU A 4 -35.44 3.69 43.62
CA LEU A 4 -34.13 3.45 43.02
C LEU A 4 -33.92 1.92 42.98
N LEU A 5 -33.27 1.39 41.95
CA LEU A 5 -32.17 0.39 42.01
C LEU A 5 -32.01 -0.40 40.67
N PHE A 6 -30.77 -0.36 40.15
CA PHE A 6 -30.03 -1.44 39.47
C PHE A 6 -30.39 -1.88 38.03
N THR A 7 -29.60 -1.40 37.07
CA THR A 7 -28.72 -2.21 36.18
C THR A 7 -27.60 -1.29 35.67
N LEU A 8 -26.49 -1.15 36.40
CA LEU A 8 -25.24 -1.91 36.23
C LEU A 8 -24.80 -2.08 34.75
N VAL A 9 -23.86 -1.22 34.35
CA VAL A 9 -22.65 -1.54 33.58
C VAL A 9 -22.80 -2.51 32.39
N ILE A 10 -22.94 -1.93 31.19
CA ILE A 10 -22.22 -2.38 29.99
C ILE A 10 -21.81 -1.08 29.26
N GLY A 11 -20.67 -0.45 29.53
CA GLY A 11 -19.46 -1.06 30.06
C GLY A 11 -18.79 -1.98 29.06
N LEU A 12 -19.03 -1.81 27.76
CA LEU A 12 -18.19 -2.40 26.73
C LEU A 12 -17.89 -1.36 25.66
N VAL A 13 -16.84 -0.59 25.95
CA VAL A 13 -15.90 -0.15 24.93
C VAL A 13 -15.44 -1.41 24.19
N LEU A 14 -16.03 -1.71 23.04
CA LEU A 14 -15.32 -2.43 22.00
C LEU A 14 -14.73 -1.38 21.06
N GLN A 15 -13.55 -0.96 21.50
CA GLN A 15 -12.52 -0.38 20.68
C GLN A 15 -12.31 -1.25 19.43
N SER A 16 -12.84 -0.80 18.32
CA SER A 16 -12.03 -0.67 17.12
C SER A 16 -12.79 0.26 16.19
N PRO A 17 -12.38 1.53 16.02
CA PRO A 17 -12.55 2.10 14.71
C PRO A 17 -11.73 1.14 13.85
N ASP A 18 -12.42 0.33 13.07
CA ASP A 18 -11.82 -0.14 11.85
C ASP A 18 -11.16 1.10 11.28
N LYS A 19 -9.84 0.99 11.16
CA LYS A 19 -8.97 1.96 10.56
C LYS A 19 -9.31 1.89 9.08
N GLU A 20 -10.56 2.23 8.77
CA GLU A 20 -11.13 2.53 7.49
C GLU A 20 -10.19 3.59 6.97
N LEU A 21 -9.24 3.07 6.19
CA LEU A 21 -8.35 3.74 5.27
C LEU A 21 -8.65 5.22 5.25
N CYS A 22 -7.75 6.08 5.74
CA CYS A 22 -7.83 7.54 5.76
C CYS A 22 -8.17 8.11 4.37
N TRP A 23 -9.40 7.90 3.98
CA TRP A 23 -10.01 8.17 2.71
C TRP A 23 -11.24 9.00 3.10
N PRO A 24 -11.24 10.28 2.75
CA PRO A 24 -10.50 10.80 1.61
C PRO A 24 -9.09 11.34 1.97
N CYS A 25 -8.09 10.97 1.17
CA CYS A 25 -6.67 11.35 1.32
C CYS A 25 -6.37 12.85 1.13
N HIS A 26 -7.37 13.74 1.14
CA HIS A 26 -7.21 15.17 0.85
C HIS A 26 -7.00 16.03 2.09
N GLN A 27 -7.06 15.46 3.30
CA GLN A 27 -6.84 16.22 4.53
C GLN A 27 -5.35 16.49 4.70
N GLY A 28 -4.84 17.56 4.07
CA GLY A 28 -3.53 18.13 4.44
C GLY A 28 -2.67 18.69 3.32
N PHE A 29 -2.99 18.47 2.04
CA PHE A 29 -2.17 19.02 0.94
C PHE A 29 -2.93 19.19 -0.39
N GLN A 30 -2.44 20.11 -1.22
CA GLN A 30 -3.01 20.38 -2.54
C GLN A 30 -2.60 19.31 -3.54
N ILE A 31 -3.59 18.77 -4.27
CA ILE A 31 -3.40 17.78 -5.33
C ILE A 31 -3.38 18.50 -6.68
N LYS A 32 -2.37 18.20 -7.51
CA LYS A 32 -2.29 18.70 -8.89
C LYS A 32 -3.52 18.27 -9.67
N ARG A 33 -4.10 19.20 -10.43
CA ARG A 33 -5.25 18.93 -11.32
C ARG A 33 -4.82 19.01 -12.78
N ASP A 34 -5.44 18.20 -13.63
CA ASP A 34 -5.27 18.27 -15.07
C ASP A 34 -5.98 19.51 -15.66
N LYS A 35 -5.87 19.70 -16.99
CA LYS A 35 -6.53 20.83 -17.68
C LYS A 35 -8.06 20.80 -17.56
N GLN A 36 -8.63 19.66 -17.21
CA GLN A 36 -10.05 19.41 -17.01
C GLN A 36 -10.46 19.55 -15.53
N GLY A 37 -9.54 19.97 -14.65
CA GLY A 37 -9.80 20.12 -13.21
C GLY A 37 -9.86 18.81 -12.43
N ARG A 38 -9.56 17.66 -13.04
CA ARG A 38 -9.55 16.36 -12.37
C ARG A 38 -8.24 16.15 -11.62
N PRO A 39 -8.24 15.48 -10.44
CA PRO A 39 -7.01 15.13 -9.75
C PRO A 39 -6.09 14.31 -10.66
N VAL A 40 -4.82 14.70 -10.76
CA VAL A 40 -3.82 13.93 -11.48
C VAL A 40 -3.64 12.60 -10.75
N SER A 41 -3.97 11.51 -11.45
CA SER A 41 -3.79 10.14 -10.99
C SER A 41 -2.83 9.41 -11.91
N LEU A 42 -1.67 9.00 -11.39
CA LEU A 42 -0.65 8.28 -12.13
C LEU A 42 -0.98 6.77 -12.17
N THR A 43 -0.83 6.18 -13.35
CA THR A 43 -0.77 4.72 -13.50
C THR A 43 0.49 4.16 -12.84
N THR A 44 0.54 2.86 -12.60
CA THR A 44 1.72 2.21 -12.00
C THR A 44 3.00 2.50 -12.77
N GLN A 45 2.95 2.47 -14.10
CA GLN A 45 4.11 2.77 -14.95
C GLN A 45 4.55 4.23 -14.85
N GLN A 46 3.61 5.17 -14.75
CA GLN A 46 3.93 6.58 -14.52
C GLN A 46 4.51 6.80 -13.11
N ALA A 47 3.96 6.13 -12.11
CA ALA A 47 4.43 6.21 -10.73
C ALA A 47 5.86 5.67 -10.60
N ILE A 48 6.19 4.56 -11.26
CA ILE A 48 7.57 4.03 -11.30
C ILE A 48 8.54 5.05 -11.91
N ARG A 49 8.16 5.71 -13.01
CA ARG A 49 9.01 6.76 -13.61
C ARG A 49 9.20 7.98 -12.69
N GLN A 50 8.23 8.26 -11.84
CA GLN A 50 8.29 9.36 -10.88
C GLN A 50 8.98 8.96 -9.57
N ALA A 51 9.20 7.67 -9.32
CA ALA A 51 9.76 7.17 -8.08
C ALA A 51 11.24 7.58 -7.95
N VAL A 52 11.59 8.13 -6.79
CA VAL A 52 12.98 8.34 -6.37
C VAL A 52 13.52 7.06 -5.74
N HIS A 53 12.71 6.47 -4.86
CA HIS A 53 12.99 5.18 -4.25
C HIS A 53 11.73 4.32 -4.32
N CYS A 54 11.92 3.05 -4.68
CA CYS A 54 10.87 2.05 -4.67
C CYS A 54 11.31 0.87 -3.80
N GLN A 55 10.41 0.44 -2.93
CA GLN A 55 10.61 -0.77 -2.15
C GLN A 55 9.75 -1.89 -2.76
N PRO A 56 10.34 -2.99 -3.25
CA PRO A 56 9.57 -4.12 -3.71
C PRO A 56 8.80 -4.78 -2.56
N PRO A 57 7.61 -5.34 -2.81
CA PRO A 57 6.91 -6.10 -1.79
C PRO A 57 7.66 -7.38 -1.45
N THR A 58 7.60 -7.78 -0.19
CA THR A 58 8.17 -9.05 0.26
C THR A 58 7.10 -10.11 0.21
N MET A 59 7.35 -11.26 -0.41
CA MET A 59 6.34 -12.31 -0.36
C MET A 59 6.26 -12.94 1.03
N PRO A 60 5.08 -12.97 1.68
CA PRO A 60 4.92 -13.58 3.00
C PRO A 60 5.07 -15.10 2.96
N GLU A 61 5.66 -15.65 4.03
CA GLU A 61 5.93 -17.08 4.17
C GLU A 61 4.67 -17.95 4.09
N LEU A 62 3.59 -17.55 4.77
CA LEU A 62 2.31 -18.26 4.69
C LEU A 62 1.74 -18.27 3.26
N ALA A 63 1.87 -17.15 2.54
CA ALA A 63 1.42 -17.08 1.15
C ALA A 63 2.29 -17.97 0.23
N ARG A 64 3.58 -18.13 0.56
CA ARG A 64 4.50 -19.05 -0.11
C ARG A 64 4.09 -20.50 0.06
N GLN A 65 3.87 -20.92 1.31
CA GLN A 65 3.50 -22.28 1.67
C GLN A 65 2.17 -22.67 1.02
N ALA A 66 1.23 -21.72 0.98
CA ALA A 66 -0.04 -21.85 0.27
C ALA A 66 0.05 -21.66 -1.25
N ARG A 67 1.26 -21.43 -1.81
CA ARG A 67 1.53 -21.20 -3.24
C ARG A 67 0.63 -20.15 -3.88
N LEU A 68 0.38 -19.06 -3.15
CA LEU A 68 -0.50 -18.00 -3.60
C LEU A 68 0.18 -17.11 -4.64
N GLU A 69 -0.55 -16.79 -5.70
CA GLU A 69 -0.12 -15.86 -6.74
C GLU A 69 -1.25 -14.86 -7.00
N GLY A 70 -0.89 -13.70 -7.53
CA GLY A 70 -1.87 -12.71 -7.95
C GLY A 70 -1.37 -11.28 -7.86
N THR A 71 -2.33 -10.36 -7.97
CA THR A 71 -2.07 -8.92 -7.92
C THR A 71 -2.67 -8.28 -6.69
N VAL A 72 -1.98 -7.26 -6.20
CA VAL A 72 -2.51 -6.36 -5.17
C VAL A 72 -2.47 -4.95 -5.71
N ALA A 73 -3.63 -4.31 -5.84
CA ALA A 73 -3.72 -2.91 -6.23
C ALA A 73 -3.95 -2.02 -5.02
N VAL A 74 -3.13 -0.97 -4.93
CA VAL A 74 -3.18 0.05 -3.90
C VAL A 74 -3.26 1.41 -4.57
N GLN A 75 -4.20 2.23 -4.15
CA GLN A 75 -4.23 3.65 -4.48
C GLN A 75 -3.49 4.41 -3.39
N ILE A 76 -2.62 5.34 -3.77
CA ILE A 76 -1.83 6.15 -2.85
C ILE A 76 -2.03 7.63 -3.13
N ALA A 77 -1.84 8.45 -2.10
CA ALA A 77 -1.73 9.90 -2.21
C ALA A 77 -0.33 10.32 -1.75
N VAL A 78 0.34 11.05 -2.63
CA VAL A 78 1.72 11.52 -2.45
C VAL A 78 1.69 13.01 -2.17
N SER A 79 2.32 13.46 -1.10
CA SER A 79 2.39 14.87 -0.74
C SER A 79 3.41 15.66 -1.59
N PRO A 80 3.37 17.01 -1.53
CA PRO A 80 4.36 17.89 -2.17
C PRO A 80 5.83 17.65 -1.80
N ASP A 81 6.11 16.92 -0.72
CA ASP A 81 7.46 16.51 -0.31
C ASP A 81 7.88 15.16 -0.92
N GLY A 82 7.00 14.51 -1.69
CA GLY A 82 7.27 13.24 -2.34
C GLY A 82 7.01 12.00 -1.49
N LYS A 83 6.45 12.14 -0.29
CA LYS A 83 6.14 11.01 0.59
C LYS A 83 4.71 10.50 0.40
N VAL A 84 4.52 9.20 0.61
CA VAL A 84 3.18 8.60 0.66
C VAL A 84 2.53 8.95 2.00
N GLN A 85 1.47 9.75 1.97
CA GLN A 85 0.74 10.16 3.17
C GLN A 85 -0.43 9.26 3.49
N CYS A 86 -1.12 8.80 2.44
CA CYS A 86 -2.32 8.00 2.58
C CYS A 86 -2.33 6.92 1.50
N LEU A 87 -2.92 5.79 1.83
CA LEU A 87 -3.10 4.69 0.90
C LEU A 87 -4.42 3.96 1.17
N ARG A 88 -4.97 3.39 0.11
CA ARG A 88 -6.18 2.59 0.08
C ARG A 88 -5.92 1.33 -0.72
N VAL A 89 -6.15 0.18 -0.12
CA VAL A 89 -6.14 -1.08 -0.84
C VAL A 89 -7.43 -1.17 -1.67
N VAL A 90 -7.28 -1.33 -2.99
CA VAL A 90 -8.41 -1.46 -3.92
C VAL A 90 -8.82 -2.92 -4.04
N HIS A 91 -7.85 -3.82 -4.23
CA HIS A 91 -8.05 -5.26 -4.19
C HIS A 91 -6.77 -5.94 -3.71
N ALA A 92 -6.91 -6.99 -2.89
CA ALA A 92 -5.79 -7.80 -2.42
C ALA A 92 -6.29 -9.13 -1.86
N HIS A 93 -5.49 -10.18 -1.99
CA HIS A 93 -5.65 -11.35 -1.14
C HIS A 93 -5.27 -10.99 0.31
N PRO A 94 -6.02 -11.42 1.35
CA PRO A 94 -5.74 -11.05 2.74
C PRO A 94 -4.30 -11.32 3.19
N LEU A 95 -3.74 -12.45 2.75
CA LEU A 95 -2.34 -12.81 3.04
C LEU A 95 -1.29 -11.96 2.31
N LEU A 96 -1.63 -11.30 1.21
CA LEU A 96 -0.70 -10.45 0.43
C LEU A 96 -0.86 -8.95 0.76
N LYS A 97 -2.03 -8.57 1.28
CA LYS A 97 -2.42 -7.19 1.58
C LYS A 97 -1.35 -6.43 2.37
N GLN A 98 -0.93 -7.00 3.50
CA GLN A 98 -0.04 -6.30 4.42
C GLN A 98 1.33 -6.02 3.79
N SER A 99 1.89 -7.01 3.09
CA SER A 99 3.14 -6.87 2.34
C SER A 99 3.10 -5.72 1.32
N ALA A 100 2.01 -5.63 0.55
CA ALA A 100 1.87 -4.57 -0.45
C ALA A 100 1.73 -3.18 0.19
N VAL A 101 1.00 -3.10 1.31
CA VAL A 101 0.84 -1.86 2.08
C VAL A 101 2.19 -1.38 2.64
N ASP A 102 2.96 -2.29 3.22
CA ASP A 102 4.26 -1.95 3.82
C ASP A 102 5.28 -1.53 2.77
N ALA A 103 5.24 -2.15 1.60
CA ALA A 103 6.05 -1.75 0.45
C ALA A 103 5.65 -0.36 -0.04
N ALA A 104 4.36 -0.12 -0.32
CA ALA A 104 3.88 1.16 -0.83
C ALA A 104 4.22 2.34 0.09
N ARG A 105 4.19 2.15 1.41
CA ARG A 105 4.55 3.21 2.39
C ARG A 105 5.99 3.66 2.30
N GLN A 106 6.89 2.77 1.87
CA GLN A 106 8.32 3.05 1.77
C GLN A 106 8.71 3.70 0.45
N TRP A 107 7.79 3.79 -0.53
CA TRP A 107 8.07 4.47 -1.78
C TRP A 107 8.18 5.99 -1.57
N THR A 108 9.11 6.60 -2.28
CA THR A 108 9.24 8.06 -2.36
C THR A 108 9.27 8.49 -3.81
N PHE A 109 8.72 9.67 -4.07
CA PHE A 109 8.49 10.16 -5.42
C PHE A 109 9.06 11.56 -5.59
N ARG A 110 9.35 11.91 -6.83
CA ARG A 110 9.59 13.30 -7.19
C ARG A 110 8.27 14.06 -7.10
N PRO A 111 8.19 15.19 -6.38
CA PRO A 111 6.99 16.02 -6.40
C PRO A 111 6.63 16.47 -7.81
N LEU A 112 5.35 16.72 -8.07
CA LEU A 112 4.95 17.35 -9.33
C LEU A 112 5.15 18.85 -9.20
N ALA A 113 6.13 19.38 -9.93
CA ALA A 113 6.30 20.81 -10.06
C ALA A 113 5.07 21.41 -10.78
N ASP A 114 4.55 22.49 -10.21
CA ASP A 114 3.65 23.43 -10.84
C ASP A 114 4.26 24.82 -10.71
N THR A 115 3.90 25.76 -11.59
CA THR A 115 4.59 27.03 -11.88
C THR A 115 5.25 27.75 -10.69
N ASN A 116 4.69 27.64 -9.47
CA ASN A 116 5.26 28.23 -8.26
C ASN A 116 5.21 27.34 -7.00
N SER A 117 4.88 26.05 -7.12
CA SER A 117 4.81 25.15 -5.94
C SER A 117 4.91 23.67 -6.30
N ASN A 118 5.37 22.87 -5.34
CA ASN A 118 5.23 21.41 -5.43
C ASN A 118 3.79 21.03 -5.06
N LEU A 119 3.18 20.21 -5.90
CA LEU A 119 1.84 19.68 -5.67
C LEU A 119 1.89 18.18 -5.47
N GLY A 120 0.99 17.70 -4.61
CA GLY A 120 0.77 16.27 -4.43
C GLY A 120 0.02 15.65 -5.62
N PHE A 121 -0.05 14.34 -5.65
CA PHE A 121 -0.77 13.60 -6.69
C PHE A 121 -1.30 12.26 -6.18
N LEU A 122 -2.23 11.68 -6.93
CA LEU A 122 -2.71 10.33 -6.68
C LEU A 122 -1.95 9.35 -7.58
N ALA A 123 -1.78 8.11 -7.13
CA ALA A 123 -1.23 7.05 -7.97
C ALA A 123 -1.88 5.70 -7.68
N HIS A 124 -1.91 4.83 -8.68
CA HIS A 124 -2.31 3.44 -8.56
C HIS A 124 -1.08 2.56 -8.71
N LEU A 125 -0.74 1.82 -7.65
CA LEU A 125 0.32 0.83 -7.63
C LEU A 125 -0.29 -0.56 -7.74
N VAL A 126 0.18 -1.35 -8.70
CA VAL A 126 -0.19 -2.77 -8.83
C VAL A 126 1.06 -3.59 -8.56
N PHE A 127 1.01 -4.36 -7.48
CA PHE A 127 2.06 -5.29 -7.07
C PHE A 127 1.76 -6.71 -7.54
N TYR A 128 2.78 -7.43 -7.98
CA TYR A 128 2.68 -8.77 -8.55
C TYR A 128 3.37 -9.78 -7.64
N TYR A 129 2.64 -10.83 -7.25
CA TYR A 129 3.12 -11.92 -6.42
C TYR A 129 3.10 -13.23 -7.23
N SER A 130 4.23 -13.93 -7.29
CA SER A 130 4.41 -15.13 -8.12
C SER A 130 5.42 -16.09 -7.47
N THR A 131 5.08 -17.38 -7.41
CA THR A 131 5.85 -18.43 -6.70
C THR A 131 6.95 -19.09 -7.50
N GLY A 132 7.09 -18.79 -8.80
CA GLY A 132 8.25 -19.22 -9.58
C GLY A 132 8.07 -19.21 -11.10
N ALA A 133 9.20 -19.02 -11.80
CA ALA A 133 9.51 -19.29 -13.20
C ALA A 133 8.72 -18.61 -14.34
N ARG A 134 7.64 -17.86 -14.07
CA ARG A 134 7.06 -17.04 -15.15
C ARG A 134 7.98 -15.84 -15.39
N ASN A 135 8.48 -15.70 -16.63
CA ASN A 135 9.19 -14.53 -17.13
C ASN A 135 8.26 -13.31 -17.07
N THR A 136 8.08 -12.75 -15.88
CA THR A 136 7.23 -11.59 -15.68
C THR A 136 8.04 -10.37 -16.05
N LYS A 137 7.77 -9.81 -17.24
CA LYS A 137 8.31 -8.54 -17.77
C LYS A 137 7.86 -7.31 -16.96
N HIS A 138 7.68 -7.47 -15.67
CA HIS A 138 7.23 -6.42 -14.75
C HIS A 138 8.43 -5.77 -14.09
N ASP A 139 8.29 -4.50 -13.73
CA ASP A 139 9.37 -3.77 -13.07
C ASP A 139 9.71 -4.42 -11.71
N LYS A 140 10.99 -4.42 -11.37
CA LYS A 140 11.49 -4.93 -10.08
C LYS A 140 10.87 -4.22 -8.87
N CYS A 141 10.46 -2.96 -9.01
CA CYS A 141 9.82 -2.18 -7.97
C CYS A 141 8.46 -2.77 -7.56
N VAL A 142 7.74 -3.38 -8.49
CA VAL A 142 6.37 -3.86 -8.26
C VAL A 142 6.25 -5.37 -8.18
N THR A 143 7.36 -6.08 -8.39
CA THR A 143 7.38 -7.54 -8.35
C THR A 143 7.85 -7.99 -6.97
N ALA A 144 7.08 -8.88 -6.35
CA ALA A 144 7.40 -9.39 -5.03
C ALA A 144 8.72 -10.14 -5.04
N ARG A 145 9.57 -9.81 -4.08
CA ARG A 145 10.82 -10.53 -3.84
C ARG A 145 10.64 -11.52 -2.72
N TRP A 146 11.27 -12.67 -2.91
CA TRP A 146 11.48 -13.66 -1.90
C TRP A 146 12.67 -13.20 -1.05
N PRO A 147 12.54 -13.13 0.29
CA PRO A 147 13.71 -13.25 1.14
C PRO A 147 14.25 -14.65 0.86
N THR A 148 15.32 -14.75 0.08
CA THR A 148 16.04 -16.02 0.01
C THR A 148 16.48 -16.29 1.45
N PRO A 149 16.14 -17.44 2.05
CA PRO A 149 16.91 -17.92 3.19
C PRO A 149 18.38 -17.80 2.77
N ASP A 150 19.24 -17.25 3.63
CA ASP A 150 20.68 -17.34 3.39
C ASP A 150 20.94 -18.79 2.98
N SER A 151 21.60 -18.99 1.83
CA SER A 151 21.92 -20.30 1.28
C SER A 151 22.58 -21.25 2.29
N SER A 152 23.08 -20.71 3.42
CA SER A 152 23.60 -21.44 4.57
C SER A 152 22.54 -22.14 5.46
N SER A 153 21.24 -21.83 5.32
CA SER A 153 20.20 -22.19 6.30
C SER A 153 19.19 -23.24 5.84
N VAL A 154 19.32 -23.78 4.62
CA VAL A 154 18.50 -24.90 4.16
C VAL A 154 19.27 -26.20 4.41
N PRO A 155 18.87 -27.05 5.38
CA PRO A 155 19.40 -28.40 5.49
C PRO A 155 19.10 -29.13 4.18
N ALA A 156 20.10 -29.82 3.61
CA ALA A 156 19.87 -30.71 2.48
C ALA A 156 18.81 -31.74 2.91
N ASP A 157 17.72 -31.84 2.14
CA ASP A 157 16.71 -32.87 2.34
C ASP A 157 17.38 -34.27 2.26
N PRO A 158 17.01 -35.21 3.15
CA PRO A 158 17.60 -36.55 3.21
C PRO A 158 17.22 -37.46 2.04
#